data_AF-A0A0H3I5L4-F1
#
_entry.id   AF-A0A0H3I5L4-F1
#
_cell.length_a   1.000
_cell.length_b   1.000
_cell.length_c   1.000
_cell.angle_alpha   90.00
_cell.angle_beta   90.00
_cell.angle_gamma   90.00
#
_symmetry.space_group_name_H-M   'P 1'
#
loop_
_entity.id
_entity.type
_entity.pdbx_description
1 polymer ?
#
loop_
_entity_poly.entity_id
_entity_poly.type
_entity_poly.pdbx_seq_one_letter_code
_entity_poly.pdbx_strand_id
1 'polypeptide(L)'
;MIDKHLNDVCAHVIQQTHTQSRIEWDHYGSGYASFVDAWFYKNTPDFNAKHPIRYGEEHTGLTVLLSRLSPYFVLMESEKRWDVHSGGAGESPELEKVDRFDTPVVEALSQQVQVVLEKCGLIRVYKEQLVSPLPTSIHVQTLFTESGFTQFDALFYWED
;
A
#
# COMPACT_ATOMS: atom_id res chain seq x y z
N MET A 1 -4.57 17.28 9.49
CA MET A 1 -3.20 17.46 10.03
C MET A 1 -2.32 16.27 9.67
N ILE A 2 -2.81 15.04 9.84
CA ILE A 2 -2.13 13.81 9.39
C ILE A 2 -2.11 13.66 7.87
N ASP A 3 -3.22 13.88 7.17
CA ASP A 3 -3.29 13.72 5.70
C ASP A 3 -2.34 14.67 4.95
N LYS A 4 -2.21 15.91 5.43
CA LYS A 4 -1.24 16.86 4.90
C LYS A 4 0.18 16.35 5.07
N HIS A 5 0.51 15.81 6.26
CA HIS A 5 1.83 15.23 6.51
C HIS A 5 2.09 14.04 5.58
N LEU A 6 1.14 13.11 5.45
CA LEU A 6 1.27 11.97 4.53
C LEU A 6 1.41 12.43 3.07
N ASN A 7 0.71 13.48 2.67
CA ASN A 7 0.83 14.08 1.33
C ASN A 7 2.24 14.62 1.09
N ASP A 8 2.78 15.40 2.03
CA ASP A 8 4.14 15.93 1.96
C ASP A 8 5.18 14.79 1.90
N VAL A 9 4.97 13.72 2.67
CA VAL A 9 5.83 12.52 2.67
C VAL A 9 5.78 11.81 1.31
N CYS A 10 4.60 11.57 0.75
CA CYS A 10 4.45 10.94 -0.57
C CYS A 10 5.09 11.79 -1.68
N ALA A 11 4.93 13.12 -1.63
CA ALA A 11 5.60 14.03 -2.55
C ALA A 11 7.13 13.93 -2.44
N HIS A 12 7.66 13.81 -1.22
CA HIS A 12 9.08 13.62 -0.99
C HIS A 12 9.58 12.28 -1.55
N VAL A 13 8.82 11.19 -1.37
CA VAL A 13 9.11 9.88 -1.97
C VAL A 13 9.23 10.01 -3.49
N ILE A 14 8.21 10.56 -4.16
CA ILE A 14 8.17 10.77 -5.61
C ILE A 14 9.42 11.52 -6.09
N GLN A 15 9.78 12.59 -5.39
CA GLN A 15 10.93 13.42 -5.74
C GLN A 15 12.26 12.67 -5.61
N GLN A 16 12.45 11.91 -4.52
CA GLN A 16 13.71 11.25 -4.21
C GLN A 16 13.95 9.97 -5.03
N THR A 17 12.88 9.23 -5.36
CA THR A 17 12.98 7.95 -6.06
C THR A 17 12.74 8.06 -7.57
N HIS A 18 12.31 9.24 -8.03
CA HIS A 18 11.91 9.51 -9.41
C HIS A 18 10.82 8.54 -9.90
N THR A 19 9.85 8.23 -9.05
CA THR A 19 8.69 7.39 -9.39
C THR A 19 7.49 8.21 -9.82
N GLN A 20 6.58 7.58 -10.55
CA GLN A 20 5.20 8.01 -10.64
C GLN A 20 4.40 7.40 -9.48
N SER A 21 3.20 7.95 -9.21
CA SER A 21 2.36 7.46 -8.13
C SER A 21 0.88 7.44 -8.49
N ARG A 22 0.14 6.48 -7.94
CA ARG A 22 -1.32 6.52 -7.82
C ARG A 22 -1.67 6.27 -6.37
N ILE A 23 -2.15 7.31 -5.70
CA ILE A 23 -2.39 7.29 -4.27
C ILE A 23 -3.89 7.42 -4.07
N GLU A 24 -4.47 6.43 -3.39
CA GLU A 24 -5.86 6.47 -2.96
C GLU A 24 -5.91 7.19 -1.60
N TRP A 25 -6.30 8.47 -1.67
CA TRP A 25 -6.44 9.35 -0.52
C TRP A 25 -7.83 9.29 0.08
N ASP A 26 -8.81 8.85 -0.69
CA ASP A 26 -10.17 8.70 -0.22
C ASP A 26 -10.44 7.23 0.11
N HIS A 27 -11.54 6.98 0.77
CA HIS A 27 -11.96 5.64 1.11
C HIS A 27 -12.51 4.99 -0.16
N TYR A 28 -12.28 3.70 -0.39
CA TYR A 28 -12.70 2.95 -1.59
C TYR A 28 -14.25 2.96 -1.80
N GLY A 29 -14.88 4.11 -2.03
CA GLY A 29 -16.33 4.31 -1.99
C GLY A 29 -16.81 5.19 -0.81
N SER A 30 -17.86 4.75 -0.11
CA SER A 30 -18.55 5.49 0.97
C SER A 30 -17.95 5.34 2.37
N GLY A 31 -17.08 4.35 2.55
CA GLY A 31 -16.58 3.93 3.86
C GLY A 31 -15.48 4.79 4.47
N TYR A 32 -14.85 4.33 5.55
CA TYR A 32 -13.62 4.86 6.15
C TYR A 32 -12.49 3.82 6.10
N ALA A 33 -11.39 4.16 5.44
CA ALA A 33 -10.13 3.43 5.46
C ALA A 33 -9.18 4.07 6.48
N SER A 34 -8.67 3.25 7.40
CA SER A 34 -7.70 3.65 8.43
C SER A 34 -6.30 3.93 7.88
N PHE A 35 -6.12 3.88 6.56
CA PHE A 35 -4.85 4.03 5.86
C PHE A 35 -4.98 4.82 4.55
N VAL A 36 -3.82 5.16 3.97
CA VAL A 36 -3.66 5.65 2.59
C VAL A 36 -2.98 4.53 1.80
N ASP A 37 -3.54 4.12 0.66
CA ASP A 37 -2.89 3.21 -0.29
C ASP A 37 -2.08 4.04 -1.29
N ALA A 38 -0.78 4.18 -1.03
CA ALA A 38 0.14 4.89 -1.90
C ALA A 38 0.92 3.91 -2.76
N TRP A 39 0.61 3.87 -4.06
CA TRP A 39 1.30 3.01 -5.01
C TRP A 39 2.29 3.79 -5.87
N PHE A 40 3.53 3.31 -5.96
CA PHE A 40 4.64 3.93 -6.67
C PHE A 40 5.22 2.99 -7.72
N TYR A 41 5.52 3.51 -8.90
CA TYR A 41 6.04 2.74 -10.03
C TYR A 41 6.92 3.61 -10.94
N LYS A 42 7.58 3.00 -11.93
CA LYS A 42 8.28 3.72 -13.00
C LYS A 42 7.74 3.30 -14.36
N ASN A 43 7.65 4.25 -15.29
CA ASN A 43 7.26 3.94 -16.67
C ASN A 43 8.49 3.43 -17.46
N THR A 44 8.94 2.23 -17.12
CA THR A 44 10.07 1.54 -17.74
C THR A 44 9.74 0.06 -17.91
N PRO A 45 10.29 -0.64 -18.92
CA PRO A 45 9.94 -2.04 -19.19
C PRO A 45 10.11 -3.00 -17.99
N ASP A 46 11.04 -2.70 -17.08
CA ASP A 46 11.29 -3.53 -15.89
C ASP A 46 10.12 -3.50 -14.88
N PHE A 47 9.22 -2.51 -14.99
CA PHE A 47 8.01 -2.36 -14.17
C PHE A 47 6.76 -2.81 -14.93
N ASN A 48 6.89 -3.46 -16.09
CA ASN A 48 5.74 -4.05 -16.77
C ASN A 48 5.19 -5.23 -15.94
N ALA A 49 3.87 -5.37 -15.90
CA ALA A 49 3.26 -6.51 -15.23
C ALA A 49 3.62 -7.85 -15.88
N LYS A 50 3.63 -8.91 -15.06
CA LYS A 50 4.08 -10.24 -15.50
C LYS A 50 3.09 -10.93 -16.44
N HIS A 51 1.80 -10.58 -16.33
CA HIS A 51 0.72 -11.18 -17.11
C HIS A 51 -0.17 -10.13 -17.77
N PRO A 52 0.33 -9.42 -18.80
CA PRO A 52 -0.42 -8.34 -19.44
C PRO A 52 -1.69 -8.89 -20.10
N ILE A 53 -2.85 -8.37 -19.70
CA ILE A 53 -4.11 -8.62 -20.41
C ILE A 53 -4.16 -7.67 -21.62
N ARG A 54 -4.64 -8.17 -22.76
CA ARG A 54 -4.46 -7.60 -24.13
C ARG A 54 -4.85 -6.13 -24.36
N TYR A 55 -5.45 -5.44 -23.40
CA TYR A 55 -5.91 -4.06 -23.53
C TYR A 55 -5.73 -3.33 -22.19
N GLY A 56 -4.85 -2.34 -22.12
CA GLY A 56 -4.58 -1.51 -20.93
C GLY A 56 -3.09 -1.23 -20.68
N GLU A 57 -2.78 -0.19 -19.89
CA GLU A 57 -1.46 -0.04 -19.27
C GLU A 57 -1.46 -0.80 -17.95
N GLU A 58 -0.53 -1.73 -17.80
CA GLU A 58 -0.43 -2.60 -16.63
C GLU A 58 1.01 -2.63 -16.13
N HIS A 59 1.18 -2.19 -14.89
CA HIS A 59 2.48 -2.07 -14.27
C HIS A 59 2.49 -2.78 -12.92
N THR A 60 3.61 -3.44 -12.63
CA THR A 60 3.93 -3.81 -11.25
C THR A 60 4.53 -2.59 -10.55
N GLY A 61 4.35 -2.50 -9.25
CA GLY A 61 4.87 -1.40 -8.45
C GLY A 61 4.85 -1.70 -6.97
N LEU A 62 5.28 -0.71 -6.20
CA LEU A 62 5.35 -0.77 -4.75
C LEU A 62 4.10 -0.14 -4.16
N THR A 63 3.29 -0.92 -3.45
CA THR A 63 2.25 -0.39 -2.56
C THR A 63 2.83 -0.11 -1.18
N VAL A 64 2.51 1.07 -0.67
CA VAL A 64 2.80 1.52 0.69
C VAL A 64 1.48 1.82 1.37
N LEU A 65 1.12 1.02 2.39
CA LEU A 65 -0.02 1.39 3.24
C LEU A 65 0.50 2.26 4.37
N LEU A 66 0.01 3.49 4.43
CA LEU A 66 0.35 4.47 5.46
C LEU A 66 -0.80 4.55 6.45
N SER A 67 -0.59 4.18 7.70
CA SER A 67 -1.64 4.30 8.72
C SER A 67 -1.98 5.76 8.98
N ARG A 68 -3.28 6.06 9.09
CA ARG A 68 -3.77 7.39 9.53
C ARG A 68 -3.83 7.50 11.04
N LEU A 69 -3.78 6.36 11.73
CA LEU A 69 -3.99 6.24 13.17
C LEU A 69 -2.66 6.12 13.94
N SER A 70 -1.55 5.84 13.24
CA SER A 70 -0.25 5.55 13.84
C SER A 70 0.88 5.92 12.86
N PRO A 71 2.15 6.03 13.32
CA PRO A 71 3.28 6.29 12.42
C PRO A 71 3.69 5.07 11.58
N TYR A 72 2.89 3.99 11.57
CA TYR A 72 3.25 2.73 10.95
C TYR A 72 2.96 2.71 9.46
N PHE A 73 3.84 2.03 8.72
CA PHE A 73 3.61 1.71 7.33
C PHE A 73 3.99 0.27 7.00
N VAL A 74 3.35 -0.26 5.96
CA VAL A 74 3.75 -1.53 5.35
C VAL A 74 4.04 -1.40 3.85
N LEU A 75 4.90 -2.28 3.35
CA LEU A 75 5.28 -2.37 1.94
C LEU A 75 4.90 -3.74 1.39
N MET A 76 4.43 -3.75 0.14
CA MET A 76 4.14 -4.94 -0.65
C MET A 76 4.27 -4.65 -2.15
N GLU A 77 4.58 -5.65 -2.95
CA GLU A 77 4.44 -5.56 -4.40
C GLU A 77 2.97 -5.73 -4.79
N SER A 78 2.50 -4.92 -5.75
CA SER A 78 1.17 -5.08 -6.34
C SER A 78 1.15 -4.57 -7.78
N GLU A 79 0.29 -5.18 -8.60
CA GLU A 79 0.00 -4.70 -9.95
C GLU A 79 -1.23 -3.78 -9.93
N LYS A 80 -1.16 -2.65 -10.64
CA LYS A 80 -2.33 -1.78 -10.88
C LYS A 80 -2.58 -1.65 -12.38
N ARG A 81 -3.87 -1.74 -12.74
CA ARG A 81 -4.37 -1.60 -14.11
C ARG A 81 -5.12 -0.31 -14.27
N TRP A 82 -4.98 0.34 -15.42
CA TRP A 82 -5.91 1.39 -15.81
C TRP A 82 -6.18 1.37 -17.30
N ASP A 83 -7.46 1.48 -17.62
CA ASP A 83 -7.90 1.81 -18.96
C ASP A 83 -8.09 3.32 -19.05
N VAL A 84 -7.92 3.87 -20.25
CA VAL A 84 -8.14 5.30 -20.54
C VAL A 84 -9.60 5.74 -20.26
N HIS A 85 -10.52 4.78 -20.06
CA HIS A 85 -11.96 5.02 -19.90
C HIS A 85 -12.56 4.53 -18.57
N SER A 86 -11.83 3.75 -17.77
CA SER A 86 -12.32 3.19 -16.51
C SER A 86 -11.29 3.45 -15.41
N GLY A 87 -11.73 4.04 -14.30
CA GLY A 87 -10.91 4.22 -13.11
C GLY A 87 -10.18 2.92 -12.76
N GLY A 88 -8.89 3.05 -12.43
CA GLY A 88 -8.02 1.89 -12.31
C GLY A 88 -8.48 0.90 -11.24
N ALA A 89 -8.53 -0.38 -11.58
CA ALA A 89 -8.74 -1.45 -10.62
C ALA A 89 -7.37 -1.89 -10.08
N GLY A 90 -7.15 -1.67 -8.79
CA GLY A 90 -5.98 -2.17 -8.06
C GLY A 90 -6.35 -3.39 -7.23
N GLU A 91 -5.38 -4.25 -6.94
CA GLU A 91 -5.56 -5.30 -5.95
C GLU A 91 -5.74 -4.71 -4.55
N SER A 92 -6.65 -5.30 -3.76
CA SER A 92 -6.79 -4.95 -2.35
C SER A 92 -5.54 -5.36 -1.56
N PRO A 93 -5.16 -4.59 -0.53
CA PRO A 93 -4.04 -4.95 0.32
C PRO A 93 -4.36 -6.19 1.16
N GLU A 94 -3.41 -7.12 1.24
CA GLU A 94 -3.55 -8.39 1.96
C GLU A 94 -2.31 -8.64 2.81
N LEU A 95 -2.49 -9.15 4.04
CA LEU A 95 -1.39 -9.49 4.95
C LEU A 95 -0.37 -10.45 4.28
N GLU A 96 -0.83 -11.39 3.46
CA GLU A 96 0.04 -12.35 2.81
C GLU A 96 1.03 -11.72 1.81
N LYS A 97 0.70 -10.54 1.28
CA LYS A 97 1.54 -9.78 0.34
C LYS A 97 2.55 -8.87 1.04
N VAL A 98 2.37 -8.59 2.33
CA VAL A 98 3.31 -7.77 3.10
C VAL A 98 4.71 -8.41 3.06
N ASP A 99 5.73 -7.59 2.76
CA ASP A 99 7.13 -8.00 2.60
C ASP A 99 7.42 -8.97 1.43
N ARG A 100 6.44 -9.20 0.55
CA ARG A 100 6.63 -10.02 -0.66
C ARG A 100 6.95 -9.14 -1.87
N PHE A 101 8.13 -9.35 -2.43
CA PHE A 101 8.60 -8.71 -3.66
C PHE A 101 9.07 -9.80 -4.63
N ASP A 102 8.26 -10.08 -5.64
CA ASP A 102 8.57 -11.08 -6.66
C ASP A 102 9.34 -10.45 -7.84
N THR A 103 9.47 -9.11 -7.88
CA THR A 103 10.13 -8.35 -8.96
C THR A 103 11.33 -7.55 -8.40
N PRO A 104 12.58 -7.81 -8.88
CA PRO A 104 13.78 -7.19 -8.32
C PRO A 104 13.81 -5.67 -8.33
N VAL A 105 13.24 -5.02 -9.36
CA VAL A 105 13.19 -3.55 -9.41
C VAL A 105 12.19 -2.96 -8.41
N VAL A 106 11.15 -3.71 -8.03
CA VAL A 106 10.20 -3.32 -6.99
C VAL A 106 10.83 -3.50 -5.61
N GLU A 107 11.59 -4.57 -5.39
CA GLU A 107 12.39 -4.76 -4.18
C GLU A 107 13.44 -3.64 -4.00
N ALA A 108 14.17 -3.29 -5.06
CA ALA A 108 15.11 -2.18 -5.01
C ALA A 108 14.42 -0.83 -4.76
N LEU A 109 13.20 -0.65 -5.28
CA LEU A 109 12.38 0.53 -4.99
C LEU A 109 11.91 0.53 -3.53
N SER A 110 11.52 -0.61 -2.97
CA SER A 110 11.04 -0.72 -1.58
C SER A 110 12.11 -0.27 -0.59
N GLN A 111 13.37 -0.65 -0.82
CA GLN A 111 14.51 -0.22 -0.01
C GLN A 111 14.73 1.31 -0.08
N GLN A 112 14.63 1.91 -1.26
CA GLN A 112 14.75 3.36 -1.43
C GLN A 112 13.62 4.11 -0.74
N VAL A 113 12.38 3.66 -0.95
CA VAL A 113 11.18 4.27 -0.35
C VAL A 113 11.20 4.14 1.17
N GLN A 114 11.57 2.98 1.73
CA GLN A 114 11.70 2.79 3.17
C GLN A 114 12.61 3.85 3.81
N VAL A 115 13.81 4.06 3.25
CA VAL A 115 14.76 5.06 3.76
C VAL A 115 14.17 6.46 3.78
N VAL A 116 13.37 6.82 2.77
CA VAL A 116 12.71 8.13 2.71
C VAL A 116 11.61 8.24 3.77
N LEU A 117 10.76 7.23 3.90
CA LEU A 117 9.66 7.21 4.87
C LEU A 117 10.17 7.25 6.32
N GLU A 118 11.22 6.49 6.63
CA GLU A 118 11.82 6.47 7.97
C GLU A 118 12.48 7.80 8.33
N LYS A 119 13.12 8.49 7.37
CA LYS A 119 13.64 9.86 7.58
C LYS A 119 12.54 10.87 7.87
N CYS A 120 11.33 10.62 7.38
CA CYS A 120 10.14 11.44 7.67
C CYS A 120 9.49 11.10 9.03
N GLY A 121 10.04 10.15 9.80
CA GLY A 121 9.55 9.76 11.11
C GLY A 121 8.51 8.65 11.12
N LEU A 122 8.29 7.98 9.98
CA LEU A 122 7.44 6.80 9.90
C LEU A 122 8.21 5.53 10.29
N ILE A 123 7.50 4.49 10.72
CA ILE A 123 8.07 3.26 11.25
C ILE A 123 7.60 2.08 10.39
N ARG A 124 8.54 1.34 9.79
CA ARG A 124 8.24 0.11 9.06
C ARG A 124 7.79 -0.97 10.04
N VAL A 125 6.64 -1.57 9.77
CA VAL A 125 6.18 -2.78 10.46
C VAL A 125 6.26 -3.95 9.50
N TYR A 126 6.85 -5.07 9.92
CA TYR A 126 7.05 -6.24 9.08
C TYR A 126 5.94 -7.28 9.26
N LYS A 127 5.75 -8.17 8.26
CA LYS A 127 4.72 -9.22 8.27
C LYS A 127 4.74 -10.02 9.58
N GLU A 128 5.91 -10.39 10.07
CA GLU A 128 6.07 -11.22 11.28
C GLU A 128 5.50 -10.54 12.54
N GLN A 129 5.44 -9.21 12.56
CA GLN A 129 4.85 -8.44 13.64
C GLN A 129 3.33 -8.31 13.51
N LEU A 130 2.80 -8.53 12.30
CA LEU A 130 1.40 -8.29 11.94
C LEU A 130 0.54 -9.55 12.02
N VAL A 131 1.14 -10.74 11.90
CA VAL A 131 0.44 -12.04 11.95
C VAL A 131 -0.08 -12.42 13.34
N SER A 132 0.31 -11.69 14.38
CA SER A 132 -0.15 -12.00 15.75
C SER A 132 -1.66 -11.81 15.85
N PRO A 133 -2.42 -12.81 16.34
CA PRO A 133 -3.85 -12.67 16.51
C PRO A 133 -4.19 -11.64 17.58
N LEU A 134 -5.28 -10.91 17.37
CA LEU A 134 -5.89 -10.08 18.39
C LEU A 134 -6.58 -10.96 19.44
N PRO A 135 -6.69 -10.48 20.70
CA PRO A 135 -7.55 -11.10 21.68
C PRO A 135 -8.96 -11.33 21.12
N THR A 136 -9.55 -12.49 21.37
CA THR A 136 -10.86 -12.90 20.82
C THR A 136 -12.02 -12.00 21.25
N SER A 137 -11.82 -11.15 22.26
CA SER A 137 -12.77 -10.13 22.70
C SER A 137 -12.77 -8.87 21.83
N ILE A 138 -11.79 -8.70 20.94
CA ILE A 138 -11.68 -7.55 20.04
C ILE A 138 -12.36 -7.88 18.72
N HIS A 139 -13.28 -7.01 18.32
CA HIS A 139 -13.91 -7.03 17.00
C HIS A 139 -13.41 -5.83 16.21
N VAL A 140 -12.82 -6.09 15.04
CA VAL A 140 -12.44 -5.04 14.09
C VAL A 140 -13.57 -4.97 13.07
N GLN A 141 -14.18 -3.79 12.90
CA GLN A 141 -15.12 -3.59 11.80
C GLN A 141 -14.26 -3.44 10.54
N THR A 142 -14.15 -4.51 9.76
CA THR A 142 -13.34 -4.51 8.54
C THR A 142 -13.99 -5.36 7.47
N LEU A 143 -13.86 -4.95 6.22
CA LEU A 143 -14.29 -5.74 5.06
C LEU A 143 -13.30 -6.85 4.68
N PHE A 144 -12.11 -6.90 5.30
CA PHE A 144 -11.06 -7.87 4.93
C PHE A 144 -11.25 -9.27 5.53
N THR A 145 -11.86 -9.41 6.71
CA THR A 145 -12.13 -10.71 7.35
C THR A 145 -13.27 -10.62 8.37
N GLU A 146 -14.04 -11.71 8.53
CA GLU A 146 -15.16 -11.79 9.49
C GLU A 146 -14.74 -12.31 10.88
N SER A 147 -13.58 -12.95 11.01
CA SER A 147 -13.07 -13.48 12.29
C SER A 147 -11.56 -13.76 12.24
N GLY A 148 -10.94 -14.01 13.40
CA GLY A 148 -9.50 -14.32 13.47
C GLY A 148 -8.60 -13.11 13.21
N PHE A 149 -9.06 -11.92 13.60
CA PHE A 149 -8.35 -10.66 13.39
C PHE A 149 -6.91 -10.71 13.88
N THR A 150 -6.05 -10.03 13.14
CA THR A 150 -4.62 -9.89 13.41
C THR A 150 -4.28 -8.43 13.68
N GLN A 151 -3.03 -8.16 14.04
CA GLN A 151 -2.54 -6.78 14.16
C GLN A 151 -2.62 -6.02 12.83
N PHE A 152 -2.56 -6.71 11.70
CA PHE A 152 -2.79 -6.11 10.38
C PHE A 152 -4.18 -5.49 10.29
N ASP A 153 -5.21 -6.25 10.66
CA ASP A 153 -6.60 -5.78 10.61
C ASP A 153 -6.80 -4.59 11.55
N ALA A 154 -6.19 -4.59 12.73
CA ALA A 154 -6.28 -3.46 13.64
C ALA A 154 -5.65 -2.16 13.11
N LEU A 155 -4.57 -2.26 12.33
CA LEU A 155 -3.80 -1.11 11.84
C LEU A 155 -4.25 -0.62 10.45
N PHE A 156 -4.80 -1.52 9.64
CA PHE A 156 -5.12 -1.30 8.24
C PHE A 156 -6.52 -1.85 7.89
N TYR A 157 -7.53 -1.49 8.68
CA TYR A 157 -8.93 -1.83 8.39
C TYR A 157 -9.60 -0.83 7.44
N TRP A 158 -10.67 -1.31 6.81
CA TRP A 158 -11.61 -0.52 6.03
C TRP A 158 -13.05 -0.86 6.47
N GLU A 159 -13.77 0.15 6.95
CA GLU A 159 -15.20 0.12 7.30
C GLU A 159 -16.02 0.75 6.15
N ASP A 160 -17.23 0.26 5.86
CA ASP A 160 -18.22 0.95 4.99
C ASP A 160 -19.36 1.54 5.81
#